data_AF-A0A3D5Z5B5-F1
#
_entry.id   AF-A0A3D5Z5B5-F1
#
_cell.length_a   1.000
_cell.length_b   1.000
_cell.length_c   1.000
_cell.angle_alpha   90.00
_cell.angle_beta   90.00
_cell.angle_gamma   90.00
#
_symmetry.space_group_name_H-M   'P 1'
#
loop_
_entity.id
_entity.type
_entity.pdbx_description
1 polymer ?
#
loop_
_entity_poly.entity_id
_entity_poly.type
_entity_poly.pdbx_seq_one_letter_code
_entity_poly.pdbx_strand_id
1 'polypeptide(L)' 'MNVSDIKEEIESLVNKQIMIKVSGSRSRNQMFKGVVNQVYPNIFTVIVDGNNMSFTYADVAIGDVKIYHM' A
#
# COMPACT_ATOMS: atom_id res chain seq x y z
N MET A 1 1.37 -11.76 -10.30
CA MET A 1 0.73 -11.76 -8.96
C MET A 1 -0.76 -11.78 -9.18
N ASN A 2 -1.45 -12.68 -8.49
CA ASN A 2 -2.90 -12.60 -8.39
C ASN A 2 -3.26 -11.59 -7.29
N VAL A 3 -4.45 -10.99 -7.36
CA VAL A 3 -4.96 -10.05 -6.36
C VAL A 3 -5.04 -10.72 -4.98
N SER A 4 -5.34 -12.02 -4.94
CA SER A 4 -5.34 -12.81 -3.70
C SER A 4 -3.98 -12.84 -3.03
N ASP A 5 -2.90 -13.07 -3.78
CA ASP A 5 -1.53 -13.10 -3.24
C ASP A 5 -1.14 -11.74 -2.64
N ILE A 6 -1.50 -10.65 -3.34
CA ILE A 6 -1.26 -9.27 -2.88
C ILE A 6 -2.02 -9.02 -1.58
N LYS A 7 -3.26 -9.50 -1.49
CA LYS A 7 -4.06 -9.34 -0.28
C LYS A 7 -3.45 -10.07 0.90
N GLU A 8 -3.03 -11.32 0.72
CA GLU A 8 -2.33 -12.11 1.76
C GLU A 8 -1.02 -11.43 2.20
N GLU A 9 -0.24 -10.89 1.25
CA GLU A 9 0.96 -10.11 1.56
C GLU A 9 0.62 -8.90 2.43
N ILE A 10 -0.38 -8.10 2.06
CA ILE A 10 -0.78 -6.90 2.81
C ILE A 10 -1.36 -7.25 4.19
N GLU A 11 -2.12 -8.33 4.30
CA GLU A 11 -2.60 -8.84 5.60
C GLU A 11 -1.43 -9.20 6.52
N SER A 12 -0.36 -9.79 5.98
CA SER A 12 0.85 -10.11 6.74
C SER A 12 1.63 -8.87 7.22
N LEU A 13 1.33 -7.69 6.65
CA LEU A 13 2.00 -6.42 6.93
C LEU A 13 1.23 -5.54 7.91
N VAL A 14 0.06 -5.96 8.39
CA VAL A 14 -0.72 -5.22 9.39
C VAL A 14 0.13 -4.93 10.63
N ASN A 15 0.06 -3.67 11.08
CA ASN A 15 0.86 -3.09 12.17
C ASN A 15 2.39 -3.07 11.94
N LYS A 16 2.87 -3.34 10.72
CA LYS A 16 4.29 -3.22 10.36
C LYS A 16 4.59 -1.90 9.64
N GLN A 17 5.79 -1.39 9.87
CA GLN A 17 6.32 -0.26 9.11
C GLN A 17 6.69 -0.70 7.71
N ILE A 18 6.28 0.10 6.73
CA ILE A 18 6.54 -0.11 5.32
C ILE A 18 6.93 1.21 4.64
N MET A 19 7.59 1.09 3.50
CA MET A 19 7.75 2.20 2.57
C MET A 19 6.78 2.00 1.40
N ILE A 20 5.99 3.02 1.09
CA ILE A 20 5.08 3.03 -0.04
C ILE A 20 5.58 4.01 -1.09
N LYS A 21 5.66 3.55 -2.33
CA LYS A 21 5.82 4.40 -3.51
C LYS A 21 4.48 4.48 -4.24
N VAL A 22 3.96 5.69 -4.40
CA VAL A 22 2.76 5.98 -5.20
C VAL A 22 3.18 6.69 -6.48
N SER A 23 2.81 6.11 -7.61
CA SER A 23 3.03 6.65 -8.96
C SER A 23 1.81 7.46 -9.36
N GLY A 24 1.97 8.77 -9.48
CA GLY A 24 0.94 9.67 -10.00
C GLY A 24 1.12 9.96 -11.50
N SER A 25 0.28 10.83 -12.03
CA SER A 25 0.39 11.25 -13.43
C SER A 25 1.69 12.04 -13.71
N ARG A 26 2.24 11.86 -14.92
CA ARG A 26 3.41 12.60 -15.44
C ARG A 26 4.67 12.51 -14.54
N SER A 27 5.14 11.29 -14.27
CA SER A 27 6.37 11.00 -13.50
C SER A 27 6.40 11.49 -12.04
N ARG A 28 5.26 11.89 -11.47
CA ARG A 28 5.19 12.26 -10.06
C ARG A 28 5.15 11.01 -9.18
N ASN A 29 6.33 10.53 -8.81
CA ASN A 29 6.47 9.45 -7.84
C ASN A 29 6.64 10.06 -6.45
N GLN A 30 5.81 9.65 -5.51
CA GLN A 30 5.95 10.04 -4.10
C GLN A 30 6.30 8.80 -3.28
N MET A 31 7.20 8.95 -2.32
CA MET A 31 7.56 7.89 -1.39
C MET A 31 7.23 8.31 0.03
N PHE A 32 6.58 7.41 0.76
CA PHE A 32 6.08 7.64 2.10
C PHE A 32 6.52 6.51 3.01
N LYS A 33 6.85 6.83 4.26
CA LYS A 33 6.96 5.84 5.33
C LYS A 33 5.62 5.79 6.06
N GLY A 34 5.11 4.59 6.30
CA GLY A 34 3.83 4.43 6.97
C GLY A 34 3.68 3.07 7.62
N VAL A 35 2.53 2.88 8.28
CA VAL A 35 2.16 1.61 8.93
C VAL A 35 0.86 1.13 8.33
N VAL A 36 0.79 -0.14 7.90
CA VAL A 36 -0.48 -0.74 7.47
C VAL A 36 -1.38 -0.83 8.69
N ASN A 37 -2.52 -0.15 8.63
CA ASN A 37 -3.44 -0.01 9.76
C ASN A 37 -4.56 -1.05 9.70
N GLN A 38 -5.35 -1.02 8.63
CA GLN A 38 -6.51 -1.92 8.46
C GLN A 38 -6.62 -2.43 7.04
N VAL A 39 -7.17 -3.64 6.91
CA VAL A 39 -7.34 -4.35 5.66
C VAL A 39 -8.82 -4.71 5.48
N TYR A 40 -9.35 -4.47 4.28
CA TYR A 40 -10.73 -4.69 3.90
C TYR A 40 -10.81 -5.55 2.63
N PRO A 41 -11.98 -6.05 2.21
CA PRO A 41 -12.08 -6.89 1.02
C PRO A 41 -11.51 -6.29 -0.27
N ASN A 42 -11.61 -4.97 -0.46
CA ASN A 42 -11.21 -4.30 -1.72
C ASN A 42 -10.12 -3.22 -1.57
N ILE A 43 -9.83 -2.79 -0.34
CA ILE A 43 -8.86 -1.75 -0.03
C ILE A 43 -8.08 -2.09 1.24
N PHE A 44 -6.98 -1.40 1.45
CA PHE A 44 -6.26 -1.35 2.71
C PHE A 44 -5.93 0.10 3.06
N THR A 45 -5.60 0.34 4.32
CA THR A 45 -5.30 1.68 4.85
C THR A 45 -3.91 1.70 5.47
N VAL A 46 -3.24 2.82 5.29
CA VAL A 46 -1.88 3.05 5.76
C VAL A 46 -1.85 4.40 6.46
N ILE A 47 -1.31 4.44 7.66
CA ILE A 47 -1.08 5.68 8.38
C ILE A 47 0.26 6.26 7.93
N VAL A 48 0.24 7.45 7.35
CA VAL A 48 1.41 8.22 6.91
C VAL A 48 1.35 9.58 7.60
N ASP A 49 2.35 9.92 8.41
CA ASP A 49 2.45 11.19 9.15
C ASP A 49 1.16 11.55 9.92
N GLY A 50 0.50 10.54 10.52
CA GLY A 50 -0.75 10.70 11.28
C GLY A 50 -2.02 10.75 10.43
N ASN A 51 -1.92 10.71 9.09
CA ASN A 51 -3.05 10.70 8.18
C ASN A 51 -3.33 9.28 7.66
N ASN A 52 -4.61 8.91 7.58
CA ASN A 52 -5.02 7.65 6.95
C ASN A 52 -5.09 7.84 5.42
N MET A 53 -4.31 7.06 4.69
CA MET A 53 -4.40 6.92 3.24
C MET A 53 -4.95 5.54 2.89
N SER A 54 -5.85 5.47 1.91
CA SER A 54 -6.38 4.20 1.42
C SER A 54 -5.87 3.89 0.01
N PHE A 55 -5.66 2.61 -0.26
CA PHE A 55 -5.21 2.10 -1.55
C PHE A 55 -5.98 0.83 -1.90
N THR A 56 -6.17 0.57 -3.19
CA THR A 56 -6.80 -0.68 -3.66
C THR A 56 -5.73 -1.73 -3.95
N TYR A 57 -6.12 -3.01 -3.92
CA TYR A 57 -5.22 -4.08 -4.36
C TYR A 57 -4.92 -4.01 -5.86
N ALA A 58 -5.84 -3.43 -6.64
CA ALA A 58 -5.64 -3.22 -8.06
C ALA A 58 -4.51 -2.22 -8.32
N ASP A 59 -4.39 -1.15 -7.53
CA ASP A 59 -3.30 -0.17 -7.64
C ASP A 59 -1.93 -0.83 -7.44
N VAL A 60 -1.86 -1.81 -6.53
CA VAL A 60 -0.64 -2.60 -6.31
C VAL A 60 -0.39 -3.57 -7.47
N ALA A 61 -1.44 -4.22 -7.96
CA ALA A 61 -1.35 -5.18 -9.07
C ALA A 61 -0.87 -4.52 -10.37
N ILE A 62 -1.32 -3.30 -10.67
CA ILE A 62 -0.92 -2.55 -11.87
C ILE A 62 0.40 -1.77 -11.67
N GLY A 63 0.91 -1.72 -10.43
CA GLY A 63 2.21 -1.12 -10.09
C GLY A 63 2.18 0.39 -9.84
N ASP A 64 0.98 0.99 -9.77
CA ASP A 64 0.79 2.38 -9.36
C ASP A 64 1.18 2.56 -7.89
N VAL A 65 0.93 1.54 -7.07
CA VAL A 65 1.39 1.47 -5.68
C VAL A 65 2.43 0.36 -5.56
N LYS A 66 3.58 0.65 -4.97
CA LYS A 66 4.60 -0.36 -4.63
C LYS A 66 4.92 -0.30 -3.15
N ILE A 67 4.92 -1.48 -2.52
CA ILE A 67 5.21 -1.65 -1.10
C ILE A 67 6.61 -2.23 -0.98
N TYR A 68 7.43 -1.66 -0.11
CA TYR A 68 8.74 -2.18 0.25
C TYR A 68 8.77 -2.48 1.74
N HIS A 69 9.23 -3.69 2.04
CA HIS A 69 9.47 -4.19 3.39
C HIS A 69 10.69 -3.46 3.97
N MET A 70 10.66 -3.17 5.28
CA MET A 70 11.78 -2.56 6.01
C MET A 70 12.60 -3.61 6.76
#